data_AF-A0A936XST2-F1
#
_entry.id   AF-A0A936XST2-F1
#
_cell.length_a   1.000
_cell.length_b   1.000
_cell.length_c   1.000
_cell.angle_alpha   90.00
_cell.angle_beta   90.00
_cell.angle_gamma   90.00
#
_symmetry.space_group_name_H-M   'P 1'
#
loop_
_entity.id
_entity.type
_entity.pdbx_description
1 polymer ?
#
loop_
_entity_poly.entity_id
_entity_poly.type
_entity_poly.pdbx_seq_one_letter_code
_entity_poly.pdbx_strand_id
1 'polypeptide(L)'
;MDKKIILVIATIISCFYCFRFGYILTGYGHGGQLLGIPFTIIMITLTIVYFSTTQSQLNKKIFCLASIYFITLCFFSVIVEAILKSSPNSFEILYLESKGNVGKIFIGCLTLGLISTIIAFKKINRGQPKSL
;
A
#
# COMPACT_ATOMS: atom_id res chain seq x y z
N MET A 1 13.39 11.90 12.17
CA MET A 1 12.63 10.69 12.56
C MET A 1 13.35 9.48 12.02
N ASP A 2 13.66 8.49 12.85
CA ASP A 2 14.38 7.28 12.42
C ASP A 2 13.52 6.47 11.43
N LYS A 3 14.13 5.88 10.39
CA LYS A 3 13.45 5.06 9.37
C LYS A 3 12.73 3.87 10.00
N LYS A 4 13.29 3.33 11.09
CA LYS A 4 12.67 2.31 11.92
C LYS A 4 11.30 2.75 12.46
N ILE A 5 11.24 3.96 13.02
CA ILE A 5 10.01 4.51 13.60
C ILE A 5 8.95 4.72 12.52
N ILE A 6 9.34 5.27 11.36
CA ILE A 6 8.43 5.46 10.21
C ILE A 6 7.80 4.13 9.80
N LEU A 7 8.62 3.07 9.68
CA LEU A 7 8.17 1.77 9.22
C LEU A 7 7.24 1.08 10.22
N VAL A 8 7.53 1.20 11.51
CA VAL A 8 6.66 0.71 12.59
C VAL A 8 5.31 1.44 12.57
N ILE A 9 5.31 2.77 12.47
CA ILE A 9 4.08 3.58 12.39
C ILE A 9 3.26 3.18 11.16
N ALA A 10 3.90 3.06 9.99
CA ALA A 10 3.23 2.65 8.76
C ALA A 10 2.57 1.28 8.91
N THR A 11 3.26 0.32 9.55
CA THR A 11 2.73 -1.03 9.81
C THR A 11 1.56 -1.01 10.77
N ILE A 12 1.64 -0.24 11.86
CA ILE A 12 0.54 -0.08 12.80
C ILE A 12 -0.69 0.51 12.09
N ILE A 13 -0.49 1.55 11.27
CA ILE A 13 -1.56 2.13 10.47
C ILE A 13 -2.15 1.10 9.51
N SER A 14 -1.32 0.28 8.84
CA SER A 14 -1.80 -0.80 7.98
C SER A 14 -2.66 -1.81 8.74
N CYS A 15 -2.26 -2.21 9.95
CA CYS A 15 -3.05 -3.09 10.81
C CYS A 15 -4.42 -2.47 11.13
N PHE A 16 -4.46 -1.22 11.58
CA PHE A 16 -5.73 -0.52 11.84
C PHE A 16 -6.58 -0.37 10.59
N TYR A 17 -5.93 -0.13 9.45
CA TYR A 17 -6.59 0.00 8.16
C TYR A 17 -7.27 -1.30 7.73
N CYS A 18 -6.63 -2.46 7.96
CA CYS A 18 -7.23 -3.76 7.74
C CYS A 18 -8.50 -3.96 8.58
N PHE A 19 -8.48 -3.56 9.86
CA PHE A 19 -9.69 -3.61 10.69
C PHE A 19 -10.78 -2.68 10.19
N ARG A 20 -10.45 -1.45 9.75
CA ARG A 20 -11.43 -0.48 9.21
C ARG A 20 -12.06 -0.97 7.91
N PHE A 21 -11.29 -1.47 6.95
CA PHE A 21 -11.86 -2.08 5.74
C PHE A 21 -12.57 -3.41 6.02
N GLY A 22 -12.14 -4.12 7.06
CA GLY A 22 -12.86 -5.25 7.64
C GLY A 22 -14.23 -4.85 8.22
N TYR A 23 -14.34 -3.67 8.82
CA TYR A 23 -15.55 -3.12 9.44
C TYR A 23 -16.50 -2.42 8.45
N ILE A 24 -15.97 -1.76 7.42
CA ILE A 24 -16.77 -1.26 6.28
C ILE A 24 -17.55 -2.43 5.63
N LEU A 25 -17.11 -3.68 5.85
CA LEU A 25 -17.76 -4.89 5.38
C LEU A 25 -18.92 -5.42 6.23
N THR A 26 -18.97 -5.14 7.53
CA THR A 26 -20.05 -5.67 8.39
C THR A 26 -21.38 -4.94 8.18
N GLY A 27 -21.45 -4.05 7.17
CA GLY A 27 -22.70 -3.53 6.59
C GLY A 27 -23.30 -4.44 5.51
N TYR A 28 -22.54 -4.90 4.49
CA TYR A 28 -23.06 -5.69 3.34
C TYR A 28 -21.99 -6.51 2.54
N GLY A 29 -20.86 -6.91 3.15
CA GLY A 29 -20.29 -8.26 2.92
C GLY A 29 -19.33 -8.63 1.77
N HIS A 30 -19.13 -7.90 0.65
CA HIS A 30 -18.43 -8.56 -0.51
C HIS A 30 -17.23 -7.89 -1.21
N GLY A 31 -16.80 -6.66 -0.89
CA GLY A 31 -15.75 -5.99 -1.71
C GLY A 31 -14.37 -5.71 -1.08
N GLY A 32 -14.32 -5.27 0.19
CA GLY A 32 -13.14 -4.63 0.81
C GLY A 32 -12.18 -5.51 1.64
N GLN A 33 -12.64 -6.63 2.22
CA GLN A 33 -11.80 -7.50 3.07
C GLN A 33 -10.69 -8.20 2.27
N LEU A 34 -10.94 -8.42 0.97
CA LEU A 34 -10.01 -9.06 0.05
C LEU A 34 -8.70 -8.27 -0.17
N LEU A 35 -8.66 -6.97 0.16
CA LEU A 35 -7.49 -6.12 -0.11
C LEU A 35 -6.76 -5.63 1.17
N GLY A 36 -7.48 -5.44 2.28
CA GLY A 36 -6.88 -4.95 3.54
C GLY A 36 -5.97 -5.97 4.25
N ILE A 37 -6.34 -7.26 4.22
CA ILE A 37 -5.55 -8.34 4.82
C ILE A 37 -4.24 -8.54 4.04
N PRO A 38 -4.25 -8.73 2.70
CA PRO A 38 -3.00 -8.85 1.93
C PRO A 38 -2.07 -7.64 2.10
N PHE A 39 -2.63 -6.42 2.14
CA PHE A 39 -1.85 -5.21 2.39
C PHE A 39 -1.05 -5.29 3.70
N THR A 40 -1.75 -5.65 4.77
CA THR A 40 -1.16 -5.68 6.12
C THR A 40 -0.12 -6.76 6.23
N ILE A 41 -0.36 -7.94 5.66
CA ILE A 41 0.62 -9.04 5.63
C ILE A 41 1.89 -8.61 4.90
N ILE A 42 1.77 -7.93 3.76
CA ILE A 42 2.94 -7.43 3.01
C ILE A 42 3.69 -6.38 3.84
N MET A 43 3.00 -5.44 4.48
CA MET A 43 3.64 -4.42 5.32
C MET A 43 4.34 -5.01 6.55
N ILE A 44 3.74 -5.99 7.23
CA ILE A 44 4.37 -6.74 8.33
C ILE A 44 5.61 -7.46 7.81
N THR A 45 5.51 -8.16 6.68
CA THR A 45 6.62 -8.90 6.09
C THR A 45 7.78 -7.97 5.76
N LEU A 46 7.54 -6.86 5.06
CA LEU A 46 8.57 -5.88 4.73
C LEU A 46 9.23 -5.29 5.98
N THR A 47 8.46 -5.09 7.04
CA THR A 47 8.97 -4.61 8.32
C THR A 47 9.86 -5.62 9.00
N ILE A 48 9.44 -6.89 9.08
CA ILE A 48 10.26 -7.96 9.64
C ILE A 48 11.56 -8.10 8.85
N VAL A 49 11.50 -8.11 7.51
CA VAL A 49 12.69 -8.24 6.66
C VAL A 49 13.63 -7.04 6.84
N TYR A 50 13.10 -5.82 7.01
CA TYR A 50 13.90 -4.62 7.31
C TYR A 50 14.65 -4.75 8.63
N PHE A 51 14.00 -5.21 9.71
CA PHE A 51 14.67 -5.40 11.00
C PHE A 51 15.63 -6.60 11.00
N SER A 52 15.41 -7.59 10.13
CA SER A 52 16.21 -8.81 10.07
C SER A 52 17.46 -8.69 9.20
N THR A 53 17.51 -7.73 8.27
CA THR A 53 18.66 -7.61 7.36
C THR A 53 19.74 -6.69 7.92
N THR A 54 20.99 -7.15 7.82
CA THR A 54 22.19 -6.38 8.15
C THR A 54 22.75 -5.62 6.95
N GLN A 55 22.29 -5.94 5.73
CA GLN A 55 22.81 -5.36 4.50
C GLN A 55 22.22 -3.96 4.28
N SER A 56 23.04 -2.92 4.48
CA SER A 56 22.63 -1.50 4.35
C SER A 56 21.91 -1.16 3.05
N GLN A 57 22.34 -1.76 1.93
CA GLN A 57 21.71 -1.53 0.62
C GLN A 57 20.34 -2.19 0.49
N LEU A 58 20.19 -3.42 1.00
CA LEU A 58 18.91 -4.11 1.01
C LEU A 58 17.93 -3.38 1.93
N ASN A 59 18.39 -2.91 3.08
CA ASN A 59 17.62 -2.06 4.00
C ASN A 59 17.06 -0.81 3.32
N LYS A 60 17.88 -0.11 2.53
CA LYS A 60 17.41 1.06 1.77
C LYS A 60 16.31 0.69 0.76
N LYS A 61 16.46 -0.43 0.07
CA LYS A 61 15.47 -0.92 -0.91
C LYS A 61 14.16 -1.34 -0.24
N ILE A 62 14.23 -2.10 0.85
CA ILE A 62 13.05 -2.56 1.60
C ILE A 62 12.29 -1.35 2.18
N PHE A 63 13.00 -0.42 2.82
CA PHE A 63 12.37 0.79 3.35
C PHE A 63 11.67 1.59 2.26
N CYS A 64 12.32 1.74 1.10
CA CYS A 64 11.74 2.45 -0.03
C CYS A 64 10.50 1.74 -0.59
N LEU A 65 10.58 0.41 -0.75
CA LEU A 65 9.46 -0.42 -1.20
C LEU A 65 8.27 -0.31 -0.25
N ALA A 66 8.51 -0.48 1.05
CA ALA A 66 7.47 -0.37 2.08
C ALA A 66 6.82 1.02 2.10
N SER A 67 7.63 2.08 1.98
CA SER A 67 7.12 3.46 1.95
C SER A 67 6.24 3.71 0.73
N ILE A 68 6.69 3.31 -0.47
CA ILE A 68 5.92 3.49 -1.70
C ILE A 68 4.64 2.66 -1.65
N TYR A 69 4.75 1.39 -1.23
CA TYR A 69 3.60 0.50 -1.10
C TYR A 69 2.54 1.04 -0.13
N PHE A 70 2.97 1.54 1.04
CA PHE A 70 2.10 2.20 2.00
C PHE A 70 1.40 3.43 1.39
N ILE A 71 2.16 4.33 0.75
CA ILE A 71 1.61 5.55 0.13
C ILE A 71 0.61 5.20 -0.98
N THR A 72 0.92 4.22 -1.83
CA THR A 72 0.03 3.76 -2.89
C THR A 72 -1.32 3.31 -2.33
N LEU A 73 -1.32 2.63 -1.19
CA LEU A 73 -2.54 2.10 -0.60
C LEU A 73 -3.31 3.14 0.22
N CYS A 74 -2.61 4.09 0.85
CA CYS A 74 -3.25 5.29 1.39
C CYS A 74 -3.93 6.10 0.28
N PHE A 75 -3.26 6.29 -0.86
CA PHE A 75 -3.82 7.03 -1.99
C PHE A 75 -5.07 6.34 -2.56
N PHE A 76 -5.00 5.02 -2.75
CA PHE A 76 -6.17 4.21 -3.11
C PHE A 76 -7.33 4.39 -2.11
N SER A 77 -7.05 4.33 -0.80
CA SER A 77 -8.07 4.54 0.23
C SER A 77 -8.77 5.89 0.09
N VAL A 78 -7.99 6.95 -0.10
CA VAL A 78 -8.52 8.32 -0.15
C VAL A 78 -9.42 8.47 -1.37
N ILE A 79 -9.05 7.89 -2.52
CA ILE A 79 -9.90 7.89 -3.71
C ILE A 79 -11.22 7.17 -3.45
N VAL A 80 -11.18 5.98 -2.86
CA VAL A 80 -12.39 5.21 -2.55
C VAL A 80 -13.29 5.96 -1.58
N GLU A 81 -12.74 6.53 -0.50
CA GLU A 81 -13.52 7.27 0.49
C GLU A 81 -14.10 8.57 -0.09
N ALA A 82 -13.39 9.25 -1.00
CA ALA A 82 -13.91 10.41 -1.70
C ALA A 82 -15.10 10.06 -2.61
N ILE A 83 -15.04 8.93 -3.31
CA ILE A 83 -16.16 8.44 -4.14
C ILE A 83 -17.36 8.07 -3.28
N LEU A 84 -17.12 7.39 -2.15
CA LEU A 84 -18.19 7.02 -1.19
C LEU A 84 -18.93 8.26 -0.66
N LYS A 85 -18.21 9.34 -0.35
CA LYS A 85 -18.82 10.59 0.14
C LYS A 85 -19.52 11.42 -0.93
N SER A 86 -19.10 11.28 -2.19
CA SER A 86 -19.55 12.16 -3.29
C SER A 86 -20.73 11.60 -4.08
N SER A 87 -21.14 10.34 -3.86
CA SER A 87 -22.21 9.71 -4.64
C SER A 87 -23.20 8.93 -3.77
N PRO A 88 -24.51 9.18 -3.91
CA PRO A 88 -25.55 8.41 -3.23
C PRO A 88 -25.63 6.95 -3.71
N ASN A 89 -25.17 6.64 -4.94
CA ASN A 89 -25.11 5.29 -5.51
C ASN A 89 -23.67 4.73 -5.54
N SER A 90 -22.82 5.16 -4.61
CA SER A 90 -21.41 4.78 -4.57
C SER A 90 -21.15 3.28 -4.53
N PHE A 91 -22.06 2.49 -3.96
CA PHE A 91 -21.97 1.03 -3.94
C PHE A 91 -22.03 0.41 -5.34
N GLU A 92 -22.93 0.90 -6.19
CA GLU A 92 -23.09 0.42 -7.57
C GLU A 92 -21.89 0.81 -8.45
N ILE A 93 -21.36 2.01 -8.25
CA ILE A 93 -20.19 2.53 -9.00
C ILE A 93 -18.91 1.77 -8.64
N LEU A 94 -18.77 1.40 -7.36
CA LEU A 94 -17.54 0.78 -6.85
C LEU A 94 -17.56 -0.74 -6.97
N TYR A 95 -18.69 -1.41 -6.73
CA TYR A 95 -18.71 -2.84 -6.41
C TYR A 95 -19.61 -3.73 -7.29
N LEU A 96 -20.54 -3.20 -8.11
CA LEU A 96 -21.41 -4.05 -8.95
C LEU A 96 -20.69 -4.52 -10.24
N GLU A 97 -20.66 -5.84 -10.43
CA GLU A 97 -19.70 -6.60 -11.27
C GLU A 97 -19.63 -6.26 -12.76
N SER A 98 -20.60 -5.56 -13.36
CA SER A 98 -20.51 -5.16 -14.78
C SER A 98 -19.85 -3.78 -15.00
N LYS A 99 -19.74 -2.95 -13.95
CA LYS A 99 -19.18 -1.58 -14.01
C LYS A 99 -18.21 -1.25 -12.87
N GLY A 100 -17.95 -2.16 -11.94
CA GLY A 100 -17.14 -1.94 -10.74
C GLY A 100 -15.78 -1.31 -11.03
N ASN A 101 -15.61 -0.05 -10.63
CA ASN A 101 -14.39 0.72 -10.89
C ASN A 101 -13.31 0.50 -9.82
N VAL A 102 -13.64 -0.10 -8.68
CA VAL A 102 -12.70 -0.24 -7.55
C VAL A 102 -11.46 -1.03 -7.93
N GLY A 103 -11.60 -2.12 -8.70
CA GLY A 103 -10.48 -2.93 -9.18
C GLY A 103 -9.60 -2.18 -10.17
N LYS A 104 -10.19 -1.37 -11.06
CA LYS A 104 -9.45 -0.53 -12.02
C LYS A 104 -8.66 0.57 -11.31
N ILE A 105 -9.28 1.23 -10.33
CA ILE A 105 -8.63 2.25 -9.50
C ILE A 105 -7.47 1.62 -8.73
N PHE A 106 -7.69 0.43 -8.16
CA PHE A 106 -6.67 -0.32 -7.43
C PHE A 106 -5.47 -0.68 -8.32
N ILE A 107 -5.71 -1.28 -9.49
CA ILE A 107 -4.65 -1.61 -10.45
C ILE A 107 -3.91 -0.36 -10.93
N GLY A 108 -4.64 0.74 -11.17
CA GLY A 108 -4.04 2.02 -11.53
C GLY A 108 -3.09 2.54 -10.45
N CYS A 109 -3.51 2.52 -9.18
CA CYS A 109 -2.67 2.90 -8.05
C CYS A 109 -1.44 1.99 -7.92
N LEU A 110 -1.63 0.66 -8.05
CA LEU A 110 -0.53 -0.30 -8.01
C LEU A 110 0.48 -0.09 -9.15
N THR A 111 0.00 0.22 -10.35
CA THR A 111 0.87 0.48 -11.52
C THR A 111 1.73 1.71 -11.27
N LEU A 112 1.15 2.78 -10.74
CA LEU A 112 1.90 3.98 -10.35
C LEU A 112 2.93 3.65 -9.25
N GLY A 113 2.52 2.91 -8.22
CA GLY A 113 3.43 2.45 -7.16
C GLY A 113 4.60 1.60 -7.68
N LEU A 114 4.34 0.72 -8.63
CA LEU A 114 5.36 -0.11 -9.28
C LEU A 114 6.35 0.75 -10.07
N ILE A 115 5.87 1.70 -10.87
CA ILE A 115 6.71 2.63 -11.63
C ILE A 115 7.58 3.46 -10.67
N SER A 116 6.99 4.02 -9.62
CA SER A 116 7.72 4.77 -8.58
C SER A 116 8.81 3.91 -7.92
N THR A 117 8.50 2.64 -7.64
CA THR A 117 9.47 1.69 -7.05
C THR A 117 10.64 1.43 -7.98
N ILE A 118 10.38 1.17 -9.27
CA ILE A 118 11.42 0.94 -10.28
C ILE A 118 12.34 2.16 -10.39
N ILE A 119 11.77 3.37 -10.45
CA ILE A 119 12.54 4.62 -10.52
C ILE A 119 13.41 4.79 -9.27
N ALA A 120 12.83 4.57 -8.09
CA ALA A 120 13.56 4.69 -6.83
C ALA A 120 14.70 3.68 -6.73
N PHE A 121 14.48 2.43 -7.13
CA PHE A 121 15.52 1.39 -7.13
C PHE A 121 16.65 1.70 -8.11
N LYS A 122 16.34 2.22 -9.31
CA LYS A 122 17.35 2.71 -10.26
C LYS A 122 18.20 3.81 -9.63
N LYS A 123 17.60 4.74 -8.89
CA LYS A 123 18.32 5.83 -8.21
C LYS A 123 19.24 5.30 -7.10
N ILE A 124 18.76 4.34 -6.30
CA ILE A 124 19.56 3.69 -5.25
C ILE A 124 20.77 2.96 -5.86
N ASN A 125 20.58 2.25 -6.96
CA ASN A 125 21.67 1.53 -7.64
C ASN A 125 22.67 2.49 -8.32
N ARG A 126 22.22 3.63 -8.88
CA ARG A 126 23.10 4.63 -9.51
C ARG A 126 23.96 5.41 -8.53
N GLY A 127 23.52 5.56 -7.28
CA GLY A 127 24.29 6.21 -6.21
C GLY A 127 25.42 5.35 -5.64
N GLN A 128 25.77 4.22 -6.28
CA GLN A 128 26.88 3.38 -5.86
C GLN A 128 28.18 3.88 -6.48
N PRO A 129 29.26 4.09 -5.70
CA PRO A 129 30.59 4.14 -6.29
C PRO A 129 30.84 2.76 -6.94
N LYS A 130 31.22 2.76 -8.22
CA LYS A 130 31.74 1.54 -8.85
C LYS A 130 32.94 1.11 -8.03
N SER A 131 32.88 -0.05 -7.39
CA SER A 131 34.05 -0.66 -6.76
C SER A 131 35.11 -0.84 -7.84
N LEU A 132 36.20 -0.09 -7.70
CA LEU A 132 37.46 -0.27 -8.42
C LEU A 132 38.11 -1.58 -7.99
#